data_AF-A0ABD5DUG7-F1
#
_entry.id   AF-A0ABD5DUG7-F1
#
_cell.length_a   1.000
_cell.length_b   1.000
_cell.length_c   1.000
_cell.angle_alpha   90.00
_cell.angle_beta   90.00
_cell.angle_gamma   90.00
#
_symmetry.space_group_name_H-M   'P 1'
#
loop_
_entity.id
_entity.type
_entity.pdbx_description
1 polymer ?
#
loop_
_entity_poly.entity_id
_entity_poly.type
_entity_poly.pdbx_seq_one_letter_code
_entity_poly.pdbx_strand_id
1 'polypeptide(L)'
;PILINYGGWMVDLIENHQCGLVTWQLSVDEAAQAIVDFISDPEKLKKAGQQARNLAETQFNRDKLADQLNQVLLSSINQLVKSPESITREYYD
;
A
#
# COMPACT_ATOMS: atom_id res chain seq x y z
N PRO A 1 9.70 -4.40 5.19
CA PRO A 1 8.33 -4.20 5.72
C PRO A 1 8.14 -2.70 6.01
N ILE A 2 6.90 -2.25 6.19
CA ILE A 2 6.57 -0.86 6.51
C ILE A 2 6.09 -0.79 7.97
N LEU A 3 6.34 0.33 8.65
CA LEU A 3 5.73 0.64 9.93
C LEU A 3 5.06 2.01 9.85
N ILE A 4 3.84 2.13 10.36
CA ILE A 4 3.16 3.42 10.56
C ILE A 4 2.67 3.54 12.00
N ASN A 5 2.71 4.77 12.51
CA ASN A 5 2.23 5.14 13.85
C ASN A 5 1.01 6.08 13.80
N TYR A 6 0.36 6.18 12.64
CA TYR A 6 -0.78 7.05 12.40
C TYR A 6 -1.90 6.28 11.70
N GLY A 7 -3.13 6.80 11.80
CA GLY A 7 -4.32 6.18 11.22
C GLY A 7 -4.58 6.56 9.76
N GLY A 8 -5.76 6.19 9.26
CA GLY A 8 -6.18 6.46 7.88
C GLY A 8 -5.97 5.25 6.97
N TRP A 9 -6.17 5.45 5.67
CA TRP A 9 -6.26 4.36 4.68
C TRP A 9 -5.01 3.47 4.58
N MET A 10 -3.84 3.95 5.02
CA MET A 10 -2.62 3.14 5.03
C MET A 10 -2.65 2.01 6.07
N VAL A 11 -3.50 2.12 7.11
CA VAL A 11 -3.75 1.02 8.07
C VAL A 11 -4.31 -0.18 7.32
N ASP A 12 -5.42 0.03 6.59
CA ASP A 12 -6.07 -1.02 5.81
C ASP A 12 -5.11 -1.62 4.77
N LEU A 13 -4.30 -0.77 4.13
CA LEU A 13 -3.29 -1.20 3.16
C LEU A 13 -2.29 -2.19 3.78
N ILE A 14 -1.76 -1.88 4.97
CA ILE A 14 -0.77 -2.70 5.67
C ILE A 14 -1.39 -4.01 6.17
N GLU A 15 -2.59 -3.93 6.73
CA GLU A 15 -3.29 -5.09 7.30
C GLU A 15 -3.74 -6.07 6.21
N ASN A 16 -4.38 -5.57 5.14
CA ASN A 16 -4.88 -6.41 4.03
C ASN A 16 -3.76 -7.09 3.26
N HIS A 17 -2.61 -6.41 3.08
CA HIS A 17 -1.47 -6.96 2.34
C HIS A 17 -0.44 -7.64 3.25
N GLN A 18 -0.62 -7.60 4.57
CA GLN A 18 0.32 -8.15 5.55
C GLN A 18 1.76 -7.66 5.33
N CYS A 19 1.92 -6.39 4.96
CA CYS A 19 3.20 -5.85 4.47
C CYS A 19 4.01 -5.08 5.52
N GLY A 20 3.56 -5.10 6.78
CA GLY A 20 4.13 -4.26 7.81
C GLY A 20 3.50 -4.41 9.18
N LEU A 21 3.68 -3.37 9.99
CA LEU A 21 3.16 -3.23 11.34
C LEU A 21 2.46 -1.88 11.49
N VAL A 22 1.27 -1.89 12.09
CA VAL A 22 0.54 -0.69 12.48
C VAL A 22 0.66 -0.53 13.99
N THR A 23 1.11 0.63 14.45
CA THR A 23 1.13 0.99 15.88
C THR A 23 0.16 2.12 16.23
N TRP A 24 -0.76 2.44 15.30
CA TRP A 24 -1.82 3.42 15.54
C TRP A 24 -2.68 2.99 16.73
N GLN A 25 -3.03 3.96 17.59
CA GLN A 25 -3.79 3.77 18.84
C GLN A 25 -3.10 2.95 19.94
N LEU A 26 -1.87 2.48 19.71
CA LEU A 26 -1.07 1.89 20.79
C LEU A 26 -0.43 2.99 21.64
N SER A 27 -0.33 2.75 22.94
CA SER A 27 0.57 3.50 23.80
C SER A 27 2.02 3.27 23.39
N VAL A 28 2.94 4.10 23.90
CA VAL A 28 4.37 3.98 23.59
C VAL A 28 4.91 2.61 24.00
N ASP A 29 4.51 2.10 25.17
CA ASP A 29 4.97 0.80 25.68
C ASP A 29 4.43 -0.36 24.83
N GLU A 30 3.15 -0.31 24.43
CA GLU A 30 2.55 -1.30 23.54
C GLU A 30 3.19 -1.28 22.14
N ALA A 31 3.46 -0.08 21.60
CA ALA A 31 4.13 0.06 20.32
C ALA A 31 5.56 -0.48 20.37
N ALA A 32 6.30 -0.20 21.44
CA ALA A 32 7.65 -0.73 21.64
C ALA A 32 7.65 -2.26 21.69
N GLN A 33 6.73 -2.85 22.46
CA GLN A 33 6.61 -4.30 22.54
C GLN A 33 6.22 -4.92 21.20
N ALA A 34 5.26 -4.34 20.48
CA ALA A 34 4.83 -4.81 19.17
C ALA A 34 5.98 -4.77 18.14
N ILE A 35 6.84 -3.74 18.20
CA ILE A 35 8.02 -3.65 17.35
C ILE A 35 9.02 -4.75 17.70
N VAL A 36 9.32 -4.96 18.98
CA VAL A 36 10.22 -6.04 19.43
C VAL A 36 9.72 -7.39 18.96
N ASP A 37 8.45 -7.72 19.21
CA ASP A 37 7.85 -8.99 18.81
C ASP A 37 7.90 -9.19 17.29
N PHE A 38 7.68 -8.13 16.52
CA PHE A 38 7.71 -8.18 15.06
C PHE A 38 9.12 -8.41 14.49
N ILE A 39 10.15 -7.76 15.04
CA ILE A 39 11.53 -7.92 14.56
C ILE A 39 12.20 -9.19 15.09
N SER A 40 11.71 -9.75 16.20
CA SER A 40 12.18 -10.99 16.80
C SER A 40 11.70 -12.25 16.07
N ASP A 41 10.77 -12.12 15.11
CA ASP A 41 10.32 -13.20 14.21
C ASP A 41 10.89 -12.97 12.79
N PRO A 42 12.02 -13.61 12.42
CA PRO A 42 12.67 -13.40 11.13
C PRO A 42 11.81 -13.82 9.93
N GLU A 43 10.97 -14.85 10.08
CA GLU A 43 10.11 -15.34 9.01
C GLU A 43 8.97 -14.36 8.74
N LYS A 44 8.32 -13.86 9.80
CA LYS A 44 7.31 -12.80 9.69
C LYS A 44 7.91 -11.54 9.08
N LEU A 45 9.09 -11.12 9.54
CA LEU A 45 9.78 -9.94 9.04
C LEU A 45 10.10 -10.05 7.54
N LYS A 46 10.62 -11.20 7.12
CA LYS A 46 10.93 -11.51 5.71
C LYS A 46 9.67 -11.52 4.86
N LYS A 47 8.61 -12.21 5.30
CA LYS A 47 7.33 -12.29 4.59
C LYS A 47 6.72 -10.90 4.40
N ALA A 48 6.66 -10.09 5.46
CA ALA A 48 6.14 -8.73 5.38
C ALA A 48 6.99 -7.84 4.47
N GLY A 49 8.31 -8.03 4.45
CA GLY A 49 9.19 -7.39 3.47
C GLY A 49 8.87 -7.73 2.02
N GLN A 50 8.67 -9.02 1.73
CA GLN A 50 8.30 -9.48 0.40
C GLN A 50 6.93 -8.94 -0.03
N GLN A 51 5.96 -8.91 0.89
CA GLN A 51 4.63 -8.35 0.59
C GLN A 51 4.66 -6.84 0.37
N ALA A 52 5.46 -6.10 1.12
CA ALA A 52 5.66 -4.67 0.88
C ALA A 52 6.24 -4.40 -0.51
N ARG A 53 7.22 -5.21 -0.92
CA ARG A 53 7.79 -5.13 -2.27
C ARG A 53 6.76 -5.45 -3.34
N ASN A 54 6.01 -6.54 -3.16
CA ASN A 54 4.95 -6.94 -4.08
C ASN A 54 3.92 -5.81 -4.26
N LEU A 55 3.41 -5.26 -3.16
CA LEU A 55 2.49 -4.13 -3.17
C LEU A 55 3.06 -2.91 -3.91
N ALA A 56 4.34 -2.57 -3.66
CA ALA A 56 4.99 -1.46 -4.34
C ALA A 56 5.09 -1.67 -5.86
N GLU A 57 5.36 -2.89 -6.32
CA GLU A 57 5.51 -3.22 -7.74
C GLU A 57 4.18 -3.41 -8.48
N THR A 58 3.15 -3.90 -7.79
CA THR A 58 1.84 -4.16 -8.38
C THR A 58 0.97 -2.91 -8.39
N GLN A 59 0.94 -2.17 -7.27
CA GLN A 59 0.00 -1.07 -7.04
C GLN A 59 0.67 0.32 -7.04
N PHE A 60 1.95 0.44 -6.69
CA PHE A 60 2.63 1.74 -6.62
C PHE A 60 3.73 1.93 -7.66
N ASN A 61 3.69 1.16 -8.75
CA ASN A 61 4.66 1.28 -9.81
C ASN A 61 4.48 2.63 -10.54
N ARG A 62 5.51 3.48 -10.46
CA ARG A 62 5.50 4.84 -11.03
C ARG A 62 5.11 4.85 -12.51
N ASP A 63 5.68 3.96 -13.31
CA ASP A 63 5.49 3.99 -14.76
C ASP A 63 4.06 3.56 -15.13
N LYS A 64 3.50 2.57 -14.40
CA LYS A 64 2.08 2.20 -14.51
C LYS A 64 1.15 3.36 -14.13
N LEU A 65 1.42 4.01 -12.99
CA LEU A 65 0.59 5.12 -12.50
C LEU A 65 0.66 6.33 -13.45
N ALA A 66 1.83 6.62 -14.03
CA ALA A 66 2.01 7.70 -15.00
C ALA A 66 1.24 7.42 -16.30
N ASP A 67 1.24 6.17 -16.78
CA ASP A 67 0.45 5.78 -17.95
C ASP A 67 -1.05 5.90 -17.69
N GLN A 68 -1.51 5.45 -16.52
CA GLN A 68 -2.91 5.61 -16.10
C GLN A 68 -3.33 7.07 -16.03
N LEU A 69 -2.51 7.93 -15.43
CA LEU A 69 -2.76 9.38 -15.41
C LEU A 69 -2.85 9.95 -16.83
N ASN A 70 -1.93 9.57 -17.72
CA ASN A 70 -1.95 10.00 -19.12
C ASN A 70 -3.24 9.57 -19.83
N GLN A 71 -3.70 8.33 -19.63
CA GLN A 71 -4.97 7.86 -20.19
C GLN A 71 -6.16 8.72 -19.69
N VAL A 72 -6.20 9.08 -18.41
CA VAL A 72 -7.26 9.95 -17.85
C VAL A 72 -7.23 11.35 -18.48
N LEU A 73 -6.05 11.93 -18.66
CA LEU A 73 -5.89 13.24 -19.30
C LEU A 73 -6.36 13.21 -20.76
N LEU A 74 -6.01 12.16 -21.52
CA LEU A 74 -6.47 11.98 -22.90
C LEU A 74 -7.99 11.78 -23.00
N SER A 75 -8.59 11.04 -22.06
CA SER A 75 -10.06 10.91 -21.97
C SER A 75 -10.74 12.25 -21.71
N SER A 76 -10.10 13.15 -20.94
CA SER A 76 -10.67 14.45 -20.56
C SER A 76 -10.78 15.43 -21.73
N ILE A 77 -10.02 15.21 -22.81
CA ILE A 77 -10.08 15.98 -24.05
C ILE A 77 -10.77 15.21 -25.21
N ASN A 78 -11.56 14.18 -24.87
CA ASN A 78 -12.28 13.29 -25.80
C ASN A 78 -11.38 12.53 -26.80
N GLN A 79 -10.09 12.34 -26.48
CA GLN A 79 -9.19 11.53 -27.31
C GLN A 79 -9.29 10.03 -26.99
N LEU A 80 -9.89 9.65 -25.85
CA LEU A 80 -10.17 8.27 -25.45
C LEU A 80 -11.59 8.13 -24.87
N VAL A 81 -12.28 7.03 -25.21
CA VAL A 81 -13.60 6.68 -24.65
C VAL A 81 -13.41 5.67 -23.51
N LYS A 82 -12.65 6.06 -22.48
CA LYS A 82 -12.54 5.29 -21.24
C LYS A 82 -12.88 6.20 -20.07
N SER A 83 -13.75 5.72 -19.17
CA SER A 83 -14.02 6.43 -17.92
C SER A 83 -12.80 6.32 -17.00
N PRO A 84 -12.55 7.30 -16.11
CA PRO A 84 -11.46 7.24 -15.14
C PRO A 84 -11.47 5.94 -14.33
N GLU A 85 -12.64 5.47 -13.90
CA GLU A 85 -12.82 4.26 -13.10
C GLU A 85 -12.37 3.01 -13.88
N SER A 86 -12.57 2.97 -15.20
CA SER A 86 -12.12 1.86 -16.04
C SER A 86 -10.60 1.81 -16.22
N ILE A 87 -9.92 2.95 -16.04
CA ILE A 87 -8.45 3.06 -16.16
C ILE A 87 -7.77 2.61 -14.86
N THR A 88 -8.42 2.86 -13.72
CA THR A 88 -7.88 2.62 -12.37
C THR A 88 -8.53 1.43 -11.66
N ARG A 89 -9.27 0.57 -12.36
CA ARG A 89 -10.12 -0.47 -11.75
C ARG A 89 -9.38 -1.40 -10.80
N GLU A 90 -8.12 -1.71 -11.10
CA GLU A 90 -7.25 -2.61 -10.29
C GLU A 90 -6.96 -2.11 -8.86
N TYR A 91 -7.42 -0.89 -8.50
CA TYR A 91 -7.20 -0.25 -7.20
C TYR A 91 -8.45 -0.17 -6.31
N TYR A 92 -9.64 -0.46 -6.85
CA TYR A 92 -10.92 -0.26 -6.16
C TYR A 92 -11.71 -1.56 -5.90
N ASP A 93 -11.15 -2.71 -6.30
CA ASP A 93 -11.66 -4.06 -5.99
C ASP A 93 -10.87 -4.65 -4.80
#